data_AF-A0A8T3D963-F1
#
_entry.id   AF-A0A8T3D963-F1
#
_cell.length_a   1.000
_cell.length_b   1.000
_cell.length_c   1.000
_cell.angle_alpha   90.00
_cell.angle_beta   90.00
_cell.angle_gamma   90.00
#
_symmetry.space_group_name_H-M   'P 1'
#
loop_
_entity.id
_entity.type
_entity.pdbx_description
1 polymer ?
#
loop_
_entity_poly.entity_id
_entity_poly.type
_entity_poly.pdbx_seq_one_letter_code
_entity_poly.pdbx_strand_id
1 'polypeptide(L)'
;MACCSSETSGAVLCSDVSVAMAASPGSVDQSMKPVLFEIFGEIWNVQARLGQGVSASVYRVSSGRASSAAVKEFQVDSQGGDYGYHKERSVLEDIQGHKNIVTLYGVFTNHSCQGVSTRCLLLELLDVSVSELLVRASSQGHSMWIIQHCARDVLEALSFLHREGYVHADLKPRNVLWSADDECFKLIDFGLSYKEGNQDVKYIQTDGYRAPEAELQNSLAQAGLEGDASCTSAVDLWSLGIILLEMFSGIKLKDTVRSQEWKDNNSAIIDNIFASKIVVCPAIPVYHLRDLIKSMLHNDPKHRSTAEKALTSPFFSIPFAPHIDDLVMLPTPVLRLLNIIDDSHLYNDEEYEDIVEDMKEECQKYGAVVSLLIPKENPGKGQVFVEYANAGDSKEAQRLLTGRTFDGKFVVATFYPLSAYKRGYLYQTVQ
;
A
#
# COMPACT_ATOMS: atom_id res chain seq x y z
N MET A 1 46.88 -56.39 35.28
CA MET A 1 46.65 -55.39 34.24
C MET A 1 45.20 -54.89 34.43
N ALA A 2 44.82 -53.93 35.27
CA ALA A 2 45.42 -52.65 35.72
C ALA A 2 45.80 -51.77 34.51
N CYS A 3 45.25 -50.58 34.24
CA CYS A 3 44.44 -49.64 35.04
C CYS A 3 43.50 -48.79 34.16
N CYS A 4 42.43 -48.28 34.81
CA CYS A 4 41.47 -47.27 34.39
C CYS A 4 42.02 -45.84 34.38
N SER A 5 41.38 -44.95 33.62
CA SER A 5 40.94 -43.57 33.97
C SER A 5 40.39 -42.89 32.69
N SER A 6 39.09 -42.67 32.52
CA SER A 6 38.24 -41.58 33.06
C SER A 6 38.71 -40.16 32.71
N GLU A 7 37.97 -39.50 31.80
CA GLU A 7 37.77 -38.04 31.70
C GLU A 7 36.67 -37.83 30.62
N THR A 8 35.39 -37.61 30.96
CA THR A 8 34.72 -36.34 31.31
C THR A 8 35.22 -35.11 30.55
N SER A 9 34.53 -34.76 29.47
CA SER A 9 34.22 -33.38 29.04
C SER A 9 33.37 -33.54 27.77
N GLY A 10 32.20 -32.96 27.58
CA GLY A 10 31.70 -31.68 28.03
C GLY A 10 30.75 -31.30 26.90
N ALA A 11 29.45 -31.34 27.14
CA ALA A 11 28.47 -30.79 26.23
C ALA A 11 28.80 -29.31 26.09
N VAL A 12 29.35 -28.90 24.94
CA VAL A 12 29.53 -27.49 24.63
C VAL A 12 28.16 -26.95 24.25
N LEU A 13 27.44 -26.52 25.29
CA LEU A 13 26.50 -25.42 25.25
C LEU A 13 27.23 -24.22 24.63
N CYS A 14 27.08 -24.03 23.33
CA CYS A 14 27.46 -22.78 22.69
C CYS A 14 26.36 -21.75 23.02
N SER A 15 26.57 -21.11 24.17
CA SER A 15 26.29 -19.70 24.49
C SER A 15 25.27 -18.97 23.61
N ASP A 16 24.14 -18.65 24.24
CA ASP A 16 23.43 -17.36 24.17
C ASP A 16 23.78 -16.48 22.97
N VAL A 17 23.19 -16.80 21.82
CA VAL A 17 22.84 -15.74 20.87
C VAL A 17 21.68 -15.01 21.50
N SER A 18 21.98 -13.88 22.13
CA SER A 18 21.00 -12.93 22.61
C SER A 18 20.04 -12.67 21.47
N VAL A 19 18.83 -13.22 21.58
CA VAL A 19 17.70 -12.83 20.76
C VAL A 19 17.51 -11.35 21.05
N ALA A 20 18.02 -10.49 20.17
CA ALA A 20 17.64 -9.10 20.14
C ALA A 20 16.13 -9.10 19.92
N MET A 21 15.38 -8.94 21.01
CA MET A 21 13.95 -8.71 20.95
C MET A 21 13.74 -7.55 19.98
N ALA A 22 13.04 -7.84 18.88
CA ALA A 22 12.57 -6.82 17.97
C ALA A 22 11.86 -5.75 18.82
N ALA A 23 12.43 -4.55 18.82
CA ALA A 23 11.85 -3.42 19.51
C ALA A 23 10.40 -3.24 19.04
N SER A 24 9.50 -3.14 20.01
CA SER A 24 8.09 -2.85 19.79
C SER A 24 7.97 -1.56 18.95
N PRO A 25 7.10 -1.50 17.92
CA PRO A 25 6.83 -0.25 17.22
C PRO A 25 6.01 0.64 18.17
N GLY A 26 6.68 1.44 19.00
CA GLY A 26 5.98 2.25 19.98
C GLY A 26 6.80 2.95 21.07
N SER A 27 8.12 3.04 20.98
CA SER A 27 8.88 3.94 21.87
C SER A 27 9.36 5.16 21.08
N VAL A 28 8.70 6.29 21.33
CA VAL A 28 9.21 7.61 20.95
C VAL A 28 10.44 7.84 21.82
N ASP A 29 11.61 7.96 21.20
CA ASP A 29 12.81 8.46 21.88
C ASP A 29 12.52 9.92 22.32
N GLN A 30 12.16 10.10 23.60
CA GLN A 30 11.81 11.39 24.20
C GLN A 30 13.02 12.33 24.37
N SER A 31 14.20 11.97 23.86
CA SER A 31 15.43 12.77 24.00
C SER A 31 15.71 13.74 22.84
N MET A 32 14.94 13.71 21.74
CA MET A 32 15.12 14.63 20.62
C MET A 32 14.14 15.81 20.62
N LYS A 33 14.66 17.02 20.41
CA LYS A 33 13.83 18.20 20.10
C LYS A 33 12.90 17.87 18.91
N PRO A 34 11.63 18.33 18.93
CA PRO A 34 10.74 18.11 17.80
C PRO A 34 11.35 18.69 16.52
N VAL A 35 11.41 17.86 15.47
CA VAL A 35 11.77 18.34 14.14
C VAL A 35 10.55 19.06 13.58
N LEU A 36 10.74 20.33 13.23
CA LEU A 36 9.69 21.20 12.71
C LEU A 36 10.02 21.58 11.27
N PHE A 37 8.99 21.65 10.43
CA PHE A 37 9.08 22.29 9.13
C PHE A 37 8.23 23.56 9.14
N GLU A 38 8.80 24.66 8.66
CA GLU A 38 8.02 25.85 8.31
C GLU A 38 7.64 25.74 6.83
N ILE A 39 6.34 25.53 6.57
CA ILE A 39 5.82 25.30 5.23
C ILE A 39 4.69 26.29 4.98
N PHE A 40 4.88 27.16 3.98
CA PHE A 40 3.89 28.18 3.58
C PHE A 40 3.38 29.06 4.74
N GLY A 41 4.26 29.37 5.71
CA GLY A 41 3.93 30.21 6.88
C GLY A 41 3.29 29.45 8.05
N GLU A 42 3.16 28.13 7.95
CA GLU A 42 2.67 27.27 9.04
C GLU A 42 3.76 26.37 9.61
N ILE A 43 3.65 26.03 10.89
CA ILE A 43 4.56 25.11 11.59
C ILE A 43 3.99 23.70 11.55
N TRP A 44 4.72 22.80 10.90
CA TRP A 44 4.39 21.38 10.78
C TRP A 44 5.28 20.56 11.70
N ASN A 45 4.66 19.75 12.55
CA ASN A 45 5.36 18.86 13.46
C ASN A 45 5.66 17.53 12.76
N VAL A 46 6.91 17.07 12.78
CA VAL A 46 7.25 15.72 12.32
C VAL A 46 6.74 14.71 13.36
N GLN A 47 5.82 13.85 12.93
CA GLN A 47 5.24 12.82 13.77
C GLN A 47 6.03 11.51 13.72
N ALA A 48 6.46 11.12 12.52
CA ALA A 48 7.20 9.89 12.29
C ALA A 48 7.96 9.94 10.96
N ARG A 49 8.99 9.10 10.85
CA ARG A 49 9.67 8.86 9.57
C ARG A 49 9.02 7.66 8.87
N LEU A 50 8.51 7.87 7.66
CA LEU A 50 7.82 6.87 6.85
C LEU A 50 8.78 6.06 5.97
N GLY A 51 9.95 6.61 5.64
CA GLY A 51 10.96 5.91 4.86
C GLY A 51 12.29 6.63 4.74
N GLN A 52 13.33 5.85 4.44
CA GLN A 52 14.65 6.32 4.05
C GLN A 52 15.06 5.64 2.76
N GLY A 53 15.27 6.42 1.71
CA GLY A 53 15.91 5.99 0.48
C GLY A 53 17.34 6.50 0.38
N VAL A 54 17.98 6.19 -0.75
CA VAL A 54 19.31 6.72 -1.09
C VAL A 54 19.25 8.23 -1.35
N SER A 55 18.19 8.71 -2.00
CA SER A 55 18.05 10.11 -2.42
C SER A 55 17.23 10.99 -1.49
N ALA A 56 16.38 10.41 -0.64
CA ALA A 56 15.44 11.18 0.16
C ALA A 56 14.99 10.45 1.43
N SER A 57 14.53 11.22 2.40
CA SER A 57 13.78 10.76 3.57
C SER A 57 12.34 11.20 3.46
N VAL A 58 11.39 10.37 3.89
CA VAL A 58 9.96 10.72 3.90
C VAL A 58 9.46 10.76 5.34
N TYR A 59 8.74 11.83 5.68
CA TYR A 59 8.23 12.09 7.01
C TYR A 59 6.72 12.29 6.99
N ARG A 60 6.02 11.74 7.97
CA ARG A 60 4.66 12.13 8.30
C ARG A 60 4.72 13.42 9.10
N VAL A 61 3.95 14.41 8.66
CA VAL A 61 3.88 15.72 9.31
C VAL A 61 2.42 16.09 9.61
N SER A 62 2.21 16.90 10.63
CA SER A 62 0.89 17.47 10.93
C SER A 62 0.95 18.95 11.32
N SER A 63 -0.02 19.72 10.85
CA SER A 63 -0.32 21.09 11.26
C SER A 63 -1.68 21.07 11.96
N GLY A 64 -1.69 21.23 13.29
CA GLY A 64 -2.90 21.08 14.10
C GLY A 64 -3.54 19.66 14.04
N ARG A 65 -4.86 19.59 14.29
CA ARG A 65 -5.61 18.31 14.30
C ARG A 65 -6.11 17.87 12.92
N ALA A 66 -6.32 18.80 11.98
CA ALA A 66 -7.02 18.53 10.73
C ALA A 66 -6.11 18.34 9.51
N SER A 67 -4.85 18.78 9.58
CA SER A 67 -3.95 18.77 8.42
C SER A 67 -2.80 17.80 8.63
N SER A 68 -2.78 16.73 7.84
CA SER A 68 -1.68 15.75 7.77
C SER A 68 -1.14 15.67 6.35
N ALA A 69 0.17 15.49 6.22
CA ALA A 69 0.84 15.39 4.93
C ALA A 69 2.09 14.52 5.01
N ALA A 70 2.68 14.22 3.86
CA ALA A 70 3.99 13.59 3.75
C ALA A 70 5.01 14.61 3.23
N VAL A 71 6.13 14.77 3.93
CA VAL A 71 7.27 15.57 3.46
C VAL A 71 8.34 14.63 2.93
N LYS A 72 8.67 14.72 1.65
CA LYS A 72 9.84 14.05 1.06
C LYS A 72 10.99 15.05 1.01
N GLU A 73 11.95 14.89 1.91
CA GLU A 73 13.16 15.71 2.02
C GLU A 73 14.31 15.05 1.28
N PHE A 74 14.86 15.73 0.29
CA PHE A 74 15.94 15.22 -0.55
C PHE A 74 17.29 15.43 0.12
N GLN A 75 18.13 14.41 0.07
CA GLN A 75 19.52 14.51 0.48
C GLN A 75 20.29 15.29 -0.59
N VAL A 76 21.15 16.20 -0.16
CA VAL A 76 22.09 16.88 -1.06
C VAL A 76 23.04 15.83 -1.61
N ASP A 77 23.16 15.74 -2.95
CA ASP A 77 24.07 14.75 -3.53
C ASP A 77 25.53 15.05 -3.17
N SER A 78 26.42 14.07 -3.36
CA SER A 78 27.86 14.20 -3.05
C SER A 78 28.61 15.22 -3.93
N GLN A 79 27.97 15.75 -4.98
CA GLN A 79 28.45 16.84 -5.84
C GLN A 79 27.72 18.19 -5.58
N GLY A 80 26.81 18.25 -4.60
CA GLY A 80 26.02 19.44 -4.28
C GLY A 80 24.82 19.70 -5.19
N GLY A 81 24.42 18.74 -6.01
CA GLY A 81 23.28 18.81 -6.92
C GLY A 81 21.94 18.35 -6.33
N ASP A 82 20.86 18.82 -6.95
CA ASP A 82 19.45 18.54 -6.63
C ASP A 82 18.78 17.71 -7.75
N TYR A 83 19.54 16.92 -8.53
CA TYR A 83 19.01 16.26 -9.75
C TYR A 83 17.78 15.39 -9.45
N GLY A 84 17.85 14.57 -8.39
CA GLY A 84 16.72 13.72 -7.99
C GLY A 84 15.47 14.52 -7.63
N TYR A 85 15.63 15.66 -6.97
CA TYR A 85 14.53 16.58 -6.65
C TYR A 85 13.94 17.21 -7.90
N HIS A 86 14.76 17.81 -8.76
CA HIS A 86 14.30 18.48 -9.96
C HIS A 86 13.59 17.52 -10.93
N LYS A 87 14.12 16.32 -11.08
CA LYS A 87 13.55 15.28 -11.92
C LYS A 87 12.16 14.87 -11.42
N GLU A 88 12.05 14.45 -10.15
CA GLU A 88 10.78 13.99 -9.60
C GLU A 88 9.74 15.10 -9.53
N ARG A 89 10.15 16.31 -9.16
CA ARG A 89 9.30 17.51 -9.18
C ARG A 89 8.72 17.76 -10.57
N SER A 90 9.56 17.79 -11.60
CA SER A 90 9.12 18.09 -12.97
C SER A 90 8.12 17.06 -13.47
N VAL A 91 8.33 15.77 -13.18
CA VAL A 91 7.38 14.72 -13.54
C VAL A 91 6.06 14.94 -12.80
N LEU A 92 6.11 15.12 -11.47
CA LEU A 92 4.91 15.30 -10.66
C LEU A 92 4.09 16.52 -11.07
N GLU A 93 4.73 17.66 -11.37
CA GLU A 93 4.07 18.89 -11.83
C GLU A 93 3.32 18.67 -13.16
N ASP A 94 3.86 17.86 -14.07
CA ASP A 94 3.23 17.55 -15.37
C ASP A 94 2.03 16.59 -15.25
N ILE A 95 2.04 15.67 -14.27
CA ILE A 95 1.07 14.55 -14.18
C ILE A 95 0.04 14.70 -13.06
N GLN A 96 -0.06 15.88 -12.44
CA GLN A 96 -1.06 16.15 -11.40
C GLN A 96 -2.51 16.03 -11.91
N GLY A 97 -3.43 15.74 -10.99
CA GLY A 97 -4.88 15.79 -11.23
C GLY A 97 -5.54 14.44 -11.52
N HIS A 98 -4.77 13.36 -11.63
CA HIS A 98 -5.32 12.01 -11.74
C HIS A 98 -5.58 11.39 -10.36
N LYS A 99 -6.78 10.83 -10.13
CA LYS A 99 -7.18 10.28 -8.81
C LYS A 99 -6.24 9.19 -8.28
N ASN A 100 -5.59 8.42 -9.16
CA ASN A 100 -4.68 7.32 -8.80
C ASN A 100 -3.19 7.72 -8.81
N ILE A 101 -2.87 9.01 -8.76
CA ILE A 101 -1.50 9.53 -8.65
C ILE A 101 -1.41 10.41 -7.42
N VAL A 102 -0.27 10.35 -6.73
CA VAL A 102 -0.03 11.15 -5.53
C VAL A 102 -0.16 12.66 -5.78
N THR A 103 -0.93 13.33 -4.94
CA THR A 103 -1.08 14.79 -4.99
C THR A 103 0.16 15.49 -4.45
N LEU A 104 0.70 16.43 -5.21
CA LEU A 104 1.73 17.37 -4.80
C LEU A 104 1.06 18.67 -4.29
N TYR A 105 1.06 18.86 -2.97
CA TYR A 105 0.56 20.10 -2.36
C TYR A 105 1.50 21.29 -2.58
N GLY A 106 2.80 21.03 -2.72
CA GLY A 106 3.75 22.06 -3.12
C GLY A 106 5.21 21.69 -2.82
N VAL A 107 6.08 22.68 -3.00
CA VAL A 107 7.52 22.52 -2.83
C VAL A 107 8.06 23.59 -1.89
N PHE A 108 9.07 23.24 -1.09
CA PHE A 108 9.70 24.19 -0.18
C PHE A 108 11.18 23.83 0.06
N THR A 109 11.89 24.73 0.73
CA THR A 109 13.26 24.50 1.18
C THR A 109 13.26 24.45 2.69
N ASN A 110 13.77 23.37 3.26
CA ASN A 110 14.00 23.28 4.69
C ASN A 110 15.38 23.89 4.99
N HIS A 111 15.42 24.84 5.92
CA HIS A 111 16.65 25.47 6.40
C HIS A 111 17.02 24.86 7.75
N SER A 112 17.81 23.79 7.74
CA SER A 112 18.21 23.11 8.97
C SER A 112 19.08 24.02 9.86
N CYS A 113 18.97 23.83 11.17
CA CYS A 113 19.79 24.49 12.19
C CYS A 113 21.31 24.29 11.98
N GLN A 114 21.70 23.28 11.19
CA GLN A 114 23.09 22.98 10.83
C GLN A 114 23.60 23.79 9.61
N GLY A 115 22.78 24.69 9.05
CA GLY A 115 23.16 25.56 7.93
C GLY A 115 23.09 24.91 6.55
N VAL A 116 22.62 23.66 6.47
CA VAL A 116 22.38 22.96 5.20
C VAL A 116 20.91 23.15 4.81
N SER A 117 20.68 23.65 3.60
CA SER A 117 19.34 23.77 3.03
C SER A 117 19.02 22.54 2.19
N THR A 118 17.89 21.90 2.43
CA THR A 118 17.41 20.71 1.70
C THR A 118 16.14 21.05 0.94
N ARG A 119 15.95 20.43 -0.24
CA ARG A 119 14.72 20.58 -1.02
C ARG A 119 13.68 19.58 -0.57
N CYS A 120 12.43 20.02 -0.53
CA CYS A 120 11.32 19.21 -0.04
C CYS A 120 10.13 19.25 -1.00
N LEU A 121 9.44 18.11 -1.10
CA LEU A 121 8.09 18.00 -1.65
C LEU A 121 7.10 17.81 -0.50
N LEU A 122 6.03 18.59 -0.48
CA LEU A 122 4.87 18.39 0.37
C LEU A 122 3.83 17.61 -0.44
N LEU A 123 3.56 16.38 -0.03
CA LEU A 123 2.69 15.42 -0.71
C LEU A 123 1.49 15.09 0.17
N GLU A 124 0.42 14.61 -0.44
CA GLU A 124 -0.65 13.94 0.31
C GLU A 124 -0.09 12.78 1.16
N LEU A 125 -0.67 12.60 2.34
CA LEU A 125 -0.35 11.46 3.19
C LEU A 125 -1.24 10.29 2.79
N LEU A 126 -0.63 9.19 2.37
CA LEU A 126 -1.33 7.94 2.08
C LEU A 126 -1.16 6.92 3.20
N ASP A 127 -1.99 5.88 3.17
CA ASP A 127 -2.13 4.92 4.26
C ASP A 127 -1.31 3.65 4.01
N VAL A 128 -1.96 2.59 3.53
CA VAL A 128 -1.40 1.24 3.54
C VAL A 128 -0.78 0.95 2.18
N SER A 129 0.50 0.59 2.15
CA SER A 129 1.15 0.13 0.92
C SER A 129 0.79 -1.31 0.57
N VAL A 130 0.82 -1.66 -0.72
CA VAL A 130 0.70 -3.07 -1.16
C VAL A 130 1.80 -3.94 -0.54
N SER A 131 2.97 -3.36 -0.23
CA SER A 131 4.02 -4.07 0.51
C SER A 131 3.57 -4.49 1.92
N GLU A 132 2.84 -3.63 2.63
CA GLU A 132 2.30 -3.95 3.96
C GLU A 132 1.17 -4.98 3.88
N LEU A 133 0.33 -4.89 2.85
CA LEU A 133 -0.71 -5.88 2.56
C LEU A 133 -0.09 -7.27 2.34
N LEU A 134 0.96 -7.38 1.51
CA LEU A 134 1.71 -8.62 1.27
C LEU A 134 2.30 -9.22 2.55
N VAL A 135 2.76 -8.40 3.49
CA VAL A 135 3.26 -8.90 4.79
C VAL A 135 2.12 -9.50 5.62
N ARG A 136 0.92 -8.92 5.58
CA ARG A 136 -0.24 -9.39 6.35
C ARG A 136 -0.87 -10.67 5.79
N ALA A 137 -0.94 -10.81 4.46
CA ALA A 137 -1.56 -11.98 3.83
C ALA A 137 -0.80 -13.30 4.05
N SER A 138 0.48 -13.25 4.47
CA SER A 138 1.32 -14.44 4.56
C SER A 138 1.29 -15.25 3.25
N SER A 139 1.48 -16.57 3.29
CA SER A 139 1.41 -17.44 2.11
C SER A 139 -0.02 -17.69 1.60
N GLN A 140 -1.04 -16.94 2.04
CA GLN A 140 -2.45 -17.14 1.64
C GLN A 140 -2.88 -16.22 0.48
N GLY A 141 -2.17 -15.14 0.21
CA GLY A 141 -2.57 -14.19 -0.82
C GLY A 141 -3.81 -13.40 -0.40
N HIS A 142 -4.30 -12.56 -1.30
CA HIS A 142 -5.38 -11.61 -1.02
C HIS A 142 -6.69 -11.97 -1.70
N SER A 143 -7.78 -11.37 -1.22
CA SER A 143 -9.10 -11.51 -1.84
C SER A 143 -9.09 -10.99 -3.30
N MET A 144 -10.00 -11.53 -4.12
CA MET A 144 -10.16 -11.02 -5.50
C MET A 144 -10.61 -9.56 -5.52
N TRP A 145 -11.32 -9.10 -4.48
CA TRP A 145 -11.79 -7.74 -4.38
C TRP A 145 -10.62 -6.74 -4.33
N ILE A 146 -9.68 -6.92 -3.41
CA ILE A 146 -8.55 -6.00 -3.26
C ILE A 146 -7.56 -6.10 -4.44
N ILE A 147 -7.37 -7.30 -4.99
CA ILE A 147 -6.56 -7.50 -6.20
C ILE A 147 -7.17 -6.75 -7.38
N GLN A 148 -8.50 -6.83 -7.56
CA GLN A 148 -9.19 -6.12 -8.64
C GLN A 148 -9.15 -4.60 -8.47
N HIS A 149 -9.31 -4.08 -7.25
CA HIS A 149 -9.21 -2.64 -6.98
C HIS A 149 -7.80 -2.13 -7.27
N CYS A 150 -6.77 -2.79 -6.72
CA CYS A 150 -5.37 -2.46 -6.98
C CYS A 150 -5.04 -2.51 -8.48
N ALA A 151 -5.43 -3.59 -9.18
CA ALA A 151 -5.19 -3.73 -10.61
C ALA A 151 -5.85 -2.61 -11.42
N ARG A 152 -7.12 -2.29 -11.14
CA ARG A 152 -7.86 -1.26 -11.87
C ARG A 152 -7.23 0.12 -11.65
N ASP A 153 -7.04 0.50 -10.39
CA ASP A 153 -6.53 1.82 -10.01
C ASP A 153 -5.12 2.07 -10.58
N VAL A 154 -4.23 1.07 -10.48
CA VAL A 154 -2.87 1.19 -11.03
C VAL A 154 -2.90 1.22 -12.56
N LEU A 155 -3.75 0.43 -13.21
CA LEU A 155 -3.89 0.48 -14.67
C LEU A 155 -4.49 1.81 -15.17
N GLU A 156 -5.43 2.40 -14.43
CA GLU A 156 -5.96 3.73 -14.73
C GLU A 156 -4.86 4.80 -14.61
N ALA A 157 -4.04 4.74 -13.55
CA ALA A 157 -2.87 5.61 -13.38
C ALA A 157 -1.85 5.44 -14.52
N LEU A 158 -1.50 4.20 -14.87
CA LEU A 158 -0.55 3.89 -15.93
C LEU A 158 -1.07 4.31 -17.31
N SER A 159 -2.35 4.08 -17.61
CA SER A 159 -2.95 4.53 -18.88
C SER A 159 -2.88 6.05 -19.03
N PHE A 160 -3.15 6.79 -17.95
CA PHE A 160 -2.96 8.24 -17.95
C PHE A 160 -1.48 8.61 -18.15
N LEU A 161 -0.59 8.06 -17.33
CA LEU A 161 0.85 8.36 -17.36
C LEU A 161 1.49 8.09 -18.73
N HIS A 162 1.15 6.95 -19.34
CA HIS A 162 1.66 6.51 -20.63
C HIS A 162 1.15 7.40 -21.78
N ARG A 163 -0.09 7.91 -21.70
CA ARG A 163 -0.60 8.90 -22.66
C ARG A 163 0.11 10.25 -22.57
N GLU A 164 0.52 10.66 -21.38
CA GLU A 164 1.38 11.85 -21.18
C GLU A 164 2.84 11.60 -21.59
N GLY A 165 3.16 10.41 -22.08
CA GLY A 165 4.47 10.03 -22.60
C GLY A 165 5.49 9.67 -21.51
N TYR A 166 5.05 9.48 -20.27
CA TYR A 166 5.90 9.11 -19.15
C TYR A 166 5.86 7.60 -18.90
N VAL A 167 7.00 7.05 -18.49
CA VAL A 167 7.14 5.69 -17.95
C VAL A 167 7.44 5.82 -16.46
N HIS A 168 6.72 5.11 -15.60
CA HIS A 168 6.93 5.20 -14.14
C HIS A 168 8.29 4.62 -13.75
N ALA A 169 8.61 3.44 -14.30
CA ALA A 169 9.89 2.74 -14.21
C ALA A 169 10.32 2.26 -12.81
N ASP A 170 9.54 2.52 -11.75
CA ASP A 170 9.79 1.97 -10.41
C ASP A 170 8.55 1.37 -9.73
N LEU A 171 7.68 0.67 -10.49
CA LEU A 171 6.57 -0.05 -9.89
C LEU A 171 7.09 -1.20 -9.00
N LYS A 172 6.67 -1.16 -7.74
CA LYS A 172 6.88 -2.18 -6.72
C LYS A 172 5.80 -2.04 -5.65
N PRO A 173 5.53 -3.04 -4.80
CA PRO A 173 4.48 -2.99 -3.80
C PRO A 173 4.57 -1.81 -2.84
N ARG A 174 5.79 -1.31 -2.57
CA ARG A 174 6.00 -0.13 -1.71
C ARG A 174 5.54 1.18 -2.36
N ASN A 175 5.43 1.23 -3.69
CA ASN A 175 5.10 2.44 -4.44
C ASN A 175 3.63 2.46 -4.91
N VAL A 176 2.81 1.54 -4.40
CA VAL A 176 1.36 1.50 -4.60
C VAL A 176 0.72 1.59 -3.22
N LEU A 177 0.07 2.72 -2.90
CA LEU A 177 -0.49 2.98 -1.57
C LEU A 177 -1.99 3.24 -1.65
N TRP A 178 -2.70 2.83 -0.62
CA TRP A 178 -4.12 3.11 -0.43
C TRP A 178 -4.32 4.55 0.09
N SER A 179 -5.21 5.30 -0.55
CA SER A 179 -5.80 6.54 -0.04
C SER A 179 -7.09 6.19 0.68
N ALA A 180 -7.13 6.34 2.00
CA ALA A 180 -8.29 5.98 2.78
C ALA A 180 -9.49 6.90 2.52
N ASP A 181 -9.25 8.20 2.39
CA ASP A 181 -10.30 9.19 2.16
C ASP A 181 -10.91 9.06 0.75
N ASP A 182 -10.10 8.73 -0.25
CA ASP A 182 -10.56 8.56 -1.64
C ASP A 182 -11.01 7.13 -1.99
N GLU A 183 -10.78 6.17 -1.09
CA GLU A 183 -11.05 4.74 -1.27
C GLU A 183 -10.42 4.14 -2.56
N CYS A 184 -9.17 4.48 -2.85
CA CYS A 184 -8.46 3.98 -4.04
C CYS A 184 -6.96 3.80 -3.83
N PHE A 185 -6.33 2.98 -4.68
CA PHE A 185 -4.87 2.90 -4.75
C PHE A 185 -4.30 4.03 -5.61
N LYS A 186 -3.14 4.54 -5.19
CA LYS A 186 -2.39 5.59 -5.88
C LYS A 186 -0.92 5.21 -6.06
N LEU A 187 -0.35 5.65 -7.16
CA LEU A 187 1.09 5.55 -7.43
C LEU A 187 1.85 6.68 -6.76
N ILE A 188 3.00 6.33 -6.18
CA ILE A 188 3.95 7.25 -5.58
C ILE A 188 5.35 7.04 -6.18
N ASP A 189 6.25 8.00 -5.91
CA ASP A 189 7.70 7.90 -6.15
C ASP A 189 8.10 7.84 -7.63
N PHE A 190 8.15 9.02 -8.26
CA PHE A 190 8.45 9.21 -9.68
C PHE A 190 9.94 9.50 -9.95
N GLY A 191 10.83 9.22 -8.99
CA GLY A 191 12.26 9.54 -9.08
C GLY A 191 12.99 8.80 -10.22
N LEU A 192 12.51 7.62 -10.62
CA LEU A 192 13.05 6.89 -11.77
C LEU A 192 12.30 7.15 -13.07
N SER A 193 11.18 7.85 -13.03
CA SER A 193 10.34 8.08 -14.21
C SER A 193 11.07 8.85 -15.31
N TYR A 194 10.70 8.60 -16.56
CA TYR A 194 11.32 9.25 -17.72
C TYR A 194 10.30 9.39 -18.85
N LYS A 195 10.55 10.31 -19.79
CA LYS A 195 9.76 10.38 -21.03
C LYS A 195 10.21 9.29 -21.98
N GLU A 196 9.27 8.55 -22.54
CA GLU A 196 9.56 7.51 -23.52
C GLU A 196 10.35 8.13 -24.71
N GLY A 197 11.45 7.48 -25.09
CA GLY A 197 12.40 8.01 -26.09
C GLY A 197 13.45 8.98 -25.55
N ASN A 198 13.37 9.43 -24.29
CA ASN A 198 14.41 10.22 -23.62
C ASN A 198 14.80 9.57 -22.29
N GLN A 199 15.55 8.47 -22.40
CA GLN A 199 15.91 7.64 -21.26
C GLN A 199 17.24 8.09 -20.64
N ASP A 200 17.19 9.09 -19.76
CA ASP A 200 18.35 9.61 -19.02
C ASP A 200 18.72 8.73 -17.78
N VAL A 201 18.23 7.48 -17.73
CA VAL A 201 18.42 6.56 -16.60
C VAL A 201 19.29 5.37 -16.96
N LYS A 202 20.40 5.23 -16.24
CA LYS A 202 21.32 4.09 -16.33
C LYS A 202 20.80 2.82 -15.66
N TYR A 203 19.78 2.96 -14.82
CA TYR A 203 19.17 1.87 -14.06
C TYR A 203 17.67 1.98 -14.10
N ILE A 204 17.03 0.96 -14.68
CA ILE A 204 15.59 0.90 -14.90
C ILE A 204 15.03 -0.23 -14.04
N GLN A 205 13.99 0.11 -13.27
CA GLN A 205 13.25 -0.77 -12.36
C GLN A 205 14.05 -1.39 -11.22
N THR A 206 13.39 -1.45 -10.07
CA THR A 206 13.88 -2.19 -8.90
C THR A 206 13.98 -3.69 -9.22
N ASP A 207 15.05 -4.32 -8.69
CA ASP A 207 15.27 -5.77 -8.79
C ASP A 207 14.07 -6.58 -8.23
N GLY A 208 13.70 -7.67 -8.91
CA GLY A 208 12.50 -8.47 -8.62
C GLY A 208 11.22 -8.02 -9.31
N TYR A 209 11.16 -6.78 -9.84
CA TYR A 209 10.03 -6.27 -10.63
C TYR A 209 10.42 -5.84 -12.05
N ARG A 210 11.68 -6.09 -12.42
CA ARG A 210 12.28 -5.63 -13.67
C ARG A 210 11.87 -6.51 -14.85
N ALA A 211 11.55 -5.86 -15.97
CA ALA A 211 11.23 -6.51 -17.23
C ALA A 211 12.50 -7.07 -17.91
N PRO A 212 12.38 -8.11 -18.77
CA PRO A 212 13.54 -8.69 -19.47
C PRO A 212 14.33 -7.67 -20.30
N GLU A 213 13.65 -6.76 -20.99
CA GLU A 213 14.29 -5.71 -21.79
C GLU A 213 15.00 -4.65 -20.91
N ALA A 214 14.49 -4.37 -19.71
CA ALA A 214 15.14 -3.49 -18.77
C ALA A 214 16.37 -4.15 -18.11
N GLU A 215 16.33 -5.46 -17.86
CA GLU A 215 17.50 -6.23 -17.40
C GLU A 215 18.62 -6.22 -18.44
N LEU A 216 18.26 -6.39 -19.72
CA LEU A 216 19.20 -6.29 -20.83
C LEU A 216 19.80 -4.88 -20.91
N GLN A 217 18.96 -3.84 -20.88
CA GLN A 217 19.42 -2.44 -20.93
C GLN A 217 20.36 -2.10 -19.77
N ASN A 218 20.02 -2.50 -18.54
CA ASN A 218 20.88 -2.29 -17.37
C ASN A 218 22.22 -3.01 -17.50
N SER A 219 22.23 -4.23 -18.06
CA SER A 219 23.46 -5.01 -18.29
C SER A 219 24.35 -4.35 -19.34
N LEU A 220 23.77 -3.85 -20.44
CA LEU A 220 24.50 -3.11 -21.48
C LEU A 220 25.08 -1.80 -20.93
N ALA A 221 24.29 -1.04 -20.18
CA ALA A 221 24.73 0.20 -19.55
C ALA A 221 25.90 -0.03 -18.57
N GLN A 222 25.87 -1.11 -17.79
CA GLN A 222 26.98 -1.51 -16.92
C GLN A 222 28.25 -1.88 -17.69
N ALA A 223 28.11 -2.45 -18.89
CA ALA A 223 29.22 -2.74 -19.80
C ALA A 223 29.70 -1.51 -20.59
N GLY A 224 29.06 -0.35 -20.44
CA GLY A 224 29.37 0.86 -21.21
C GLY A 224 28.92 0.80 -22.67
N LEU A 225 27.94 -0.05 -22.99
CA LEU A 225 27.39 -0.22 -24.32
C LEU A 225 26.02 0.46 -24.42
N GLU A 226 25.75 1.08 -25.57
CA GLU A 226 24.41 1.57 -25.92
C GLU A 226 23.64 0.44 -26.62
N GLY A 227 22.45 0.12 -26.11
CA GLY A 227 21.54 -0.84 -26.74
C GLY A 227 20.54 -0.15 -27.67
N ASP A 228 20.15 -0.83 -28.75
CA ASP A 228 19.06 -0.38 -29.64
C ASP A 228 17.66 -0.57 -29.02
N ALA A 229 17.56 -1.32 -27.91
CA ALA A 229 16.29 -1.64 -27.27
C ALA A 229 15.87 -0.53 -26.29
N SER A 230 15.05 0.41 -26.75
CA SER A 230 14.40 1.38 -25.87
C SER A 230 13.40 0.69 -24.95
N CYS A 231 13.54 0.87 -23.63
CA CYS A 231 12.49 0.46 -22.70
C CYS A 231 11.30 1.40 -22.85
N THR A 232 10.17 0.85 -23.30
CA THR A 232 8.92 1.58 -23.44
C THR A 232 8.09 1.51 -22.15
N SER A 233 6.96 2.19 -22.13
CA SER A 233 5.90 2.02 -21.13
C SER A 233 5.53 0.56 -20.79
N ALA A 234 5.80 -0.40 -21.68
CA ALA A 234 5.57 -1.83 -21.46
C ALA A 234 6.29 -2.37 -20.21
N VAL A 235 7.39 -1.77 -19.77
CA VAL A 235 8.11 -2.21 -18.56
C VAL A 235 7.25 -2.08 -17.31
N ASP A 236 6.40 -1.06 -17.22
CA ASP A 236 5.52 -0.84 -16.06
C ASP A 236 4.47 -1.95 -15.94
N LEU A 237 3.96 -2.45 -17.07
CA LEU A 237 2.99 -3.54 -17.10
C LEU A 237 3.61 -4.83 -16.61
N TRP A 238 4.88 -5.09 -16.95
CA TRP A 238 5.60 -6.23 -16.37
C TRP A 238 5.68 -6.13 -14.85
N SER A 239 6.10 -4.99 -14.30
CA SER A 239 6.17 -4.79 -12.86
C SER A 239 4.82 -5.00 -12.19
N LEU A 240 3.74 -4.45 -12.75
CA LEU A 240 2.38 -4.65 -12.24
C LEU A 240 1.98 -6.12 -12.29
N GLY A 241 2.28 -6.85 -13.37
CA GLY A 241 2.03 -8.28 -13.49
C GLY A 241 2.66 -9.08 -12.35
N ILE A 242 3.90 -8.74 -11.97
CA ILE A 242 4.57 -9.36 -10.81
C ILE A 242 3.86 -8.98 -9.51
N ILE A 243 3.52 -7.70 -9.29
CA ILE A 243 2.80 -7.24 -8.09
C ILE A 243 1.48 -8.01 -7.91
N LEU A 244 0.67 -8.13 -8.97
CA LEU A 244 -0.60 -8.83 -8.91
C LEU A 244 -0.42 -10.33 -8.67
N LEU A 245 0.64 -10.95 -9.21
CA LEU A 245 0.96 -12.35 -8.94
C LEU A 245 1.44 -12.56 -7.50
N GLU A 246 2.21 -11.63 -6.93
CA GLU A 246 2.57 -11.65 -5.50
C GLU A 246 1.31 -11.48 -4.64
N MET A 247 0.40 -10.56 -4.98
CA MET A 247 -0.86 -10.36 -4.24
C MET A 247 -1.75 -11.60 -4.26
N PHE A 248 -1.86 -12.26 -5.41
CA PHE A 248 -2.63 -13.50 -5.56
C PHE A 248 -1.98 -14.69 -4.84
N SER A 249 -0.66 -14.86 -4.98
CA SER A 249 0.04 -16.02 -4.42
C SER A 249 0.37 -15.86 -2.92
N GLY A 250 0.54 -14.64 -2.43
CA GLY A 250 1.16 -14.38 -1.12
C GLY A 250 2.65 -14.74 -1.06
N ILE A 251 3.27 -15.03 -2.22
CA ILE A 251 4.66 -15.46 -2.31
C ILE A 251 5.51 -14.31 -2.84
N LYS A 252 6.70 -14.12 -2.24
CA LYS A 252 7.71 -13.21 -2.78
C LYS A 252 8.35 -13.85 -4.02
N LEU A 253 8.23 -13.23 -5.18
CA LEU A 253 8.64 -13.84 -6.45
C LEU A 253 10.04 -13.46 -6.91
N LYS A 254 10.75 -12.62 -6.15
CA LYS A 254 12.05 -12.08 -6.53
C LYS A 254 13.05 -13.15 -7.02
N ASP A 255 13.18 -14.26 -6.31
CA ASP A 255 14.12 -15.32 -6.69
C ASP A 255 13.57 -16.16 -7.84
N THR A 256 12.26 -16.39 -7.87
CA THR A 256 11.57 -17.09 -8.96
C THR A 256 11.75 -16.35 -10.29
N VAL A 257 11.52 -15.04 -10.36
CA VAL A 257 11.63 -14.28 -11.61
C VAL A 257 13.06 -14.20 -12.15
N ARG A 258 14.06 -14.43 -11.29
CA ARG A 258 15.48 -14.46 -11.66
C ARG A 258 15.93 -15.83 -12.17
N SER A 259 15.17 -16.88 -11.89
CA SER A 259 15.54 -18.25 -12.24
C SER A 259 15.57 -18.43 -13.76
N GLN A 260 16.38 -19.39 -14.21
CA GLN A 260 16.39 -19.76 -15.63
C GLN A 260 15.03 -20.36 -16.04
N GLU A 261 14.37 -21.11 -15.16
CA GLU A 261 13.04 -21.68 -15.39
C GLU A 261 12.00 -20.60 -15.74
N TRP A 262 12.04 -19.45 -15.06
CA TRP A 262 11.15 -18.33 -15.37
C TRP A 262 11.45 -17.72 -16.73
N LYS A 263 12.72 -17.54 -17.05
CA LYS A 263 13.15 -17.01 -18.34
C LYS A 263 12.74 -17.94 -19.49
N ASP A 264 12.82 -19.24 -19.26
CA ASP A 264 12.47 -20.27 -20.25
C ASP A 264 10.95 -20.37 -20.46
N ASN A 265 10.16 -20.36 -19.38
CA ASN A 265 8.70 -20.52 -19.47
C ASN A 265 7.92 -19.95 -18.28
N ASN A 266 7.88 -18.63 -18.16
CA ASN A 266 7.09 -17.95 -17.12
C ASN A 266 5.59 -18.30 -17.17
N SER A 267 5.01 -18.52 -18.36
CA SER A 267 3.59 -18.86 -18.51
C SER A 267 3.22 -20.15 -17.78
N ALA A 268 4.06 -21.19 -17.87
CA ALA A 268 3.84 -22.45 -17.16
C ALA A 268 4.00 -22.30 -15.64
N ILE A 269 4.96 -21.47 -15.19
CA ILE A 269 5.12 -21.16 -13.75
C ILE A 269 3.87 -20.45 -13.22
N ILE A 270 3.35 -19.47 -13.96
CA ILE A 270 2.11 -18.79 -13.61
C ILE A 270 0.96 -19.79 -13.51
N ASP A 271 0.79 -20.69 -14.49
CA ASP A 271 -0.24 -21.74 -14.42
C ASP A 271 -0.10 -22.61 -13.17
N ASN A 272 1.13 -23.00 -12.82
CA ASN A 272 1.39 -23.81 -11.63
C ASN A 272 1.08 -23.08 -10.32
N ILE A 273 1.41 -21.78 -10.23
CA ILE A 273 1.04 -20.95 -9.07
C ILE A 273 -0.48 -20.92 -8.90
N PHE A 274 -1.20 -20.65 -9.98
CA PHE A 274 -2.67 -20.64 -9.98
C PHE A 274 -3.27 -22.01 -9.65
N ALA A 275 -2.68 -23.10 -10.13
CA ALA A 275 -3.11 -24.45 -9.80
C ALA A 275 -2.83 -24.81 -8.32
N SER A 276 -1.72 -24.36 -7.74
CA SER A 276 -1.32 -24.70 -6.36
C SER A 276 -2.18 -24.07 -5.28
N LYS A 277 -2.80 -22.91 -5.57
CA LYS A 277 -3.72 -22.21 -4.65
C LYS A 277 -5.09 -22.86 -4.57
N ILE A 278 -5.39 -23.76 -5.51
CA ILE A 278 -6.72 -24.32 -5.70
C ILE A 278 -6.69 -25.81 -5.39
N VAL A 279 -7.20 -26.18 -4.22
CA VAL A 279 -7.83 -27.51 -4.07
C VAL A 279 -9.14 -27.44 -4.87
N VAL A 280 -9.02 -27.74 -6.18
CA VAL A 280 -10.08 -28.04 -7.15
C VAL A 280 -11.34 -27.13 -7.09
N CYS A 281 -11.29 -25.95 -7.70
CA CYS A 281 -12.48 -25.31 -8.27
C CYS A 281 -12.13 -24.40 -9.46
N PRO A 282 -12.60 -24.69 -10.68
CA PRO A 282 -12.42 -23.84 -11.86
C PRO A 282 -13.36 -22.63 -11.79
N ALA A 283 -13.08 -21.68 -10.90
CA ALA A 283 -13.86 -20.46 -10.79
C ALA A 283 -13.47 -19.48 -11.91
N ILE A 284 -14.44 -19.08 -12.74
CA ILE A 284 -14.31 -18.10 -13.83
C ILE A 284 -13.46 -16.86 -13.44
N PRO A 285 -13.64 -16.24 -12.25
CA PRO A 285 -12.78 -15.15 -11.76
C PRO A 285 -11.27 -15.39 -11.82
N VAL A 286 -10.85 -16.59 -11.42
CA VAL A 286 -9.44 -16.94 -11.29
C VAL A 286 -8.77 -17.00 -12.66
N TYR A 287 -9.45 -17.54 -13.66
CA TYR A 287 -8.95 -17.60 -15.04
C TYR A 287 -8.77 -16.20 -15.63
N HIS A 288 -9.72 -15.29 -15.39
CA HIS A 288 -9.61 -13.93 -15.90
C HIS A 288 -8.46 -13.14 -15.26
N LEU A 289 -8.20 -13.33 -13.96
CA LEU A 289 -7.02 -12.75 -13.30
C LEU A 289 -5.73 -13.34 -13.87
N ARG A 290 -5.66 -14.67 -14.01
CA ARG A 290 -4.48 -15.35 -14.58
C ARG A 290 -4.16 -14.86 -15.99
N ASP A 291 -5.17 -14.77 -16.85
CA ASP A 291 -4.99 -14.38 -18.24
C ASP A 291 -4.60 -12.88 -18.35
N LEU A 292 -5.14 -12.04 -17.46
CA LEU A 292 -4.71 -10.65 -17.30
C LEU A 292 -3.22 -10.57 -16.92
N ILE A 293 -2.79 -11.29 -15.88
CA ILE A 293 -1.38 -11.33 -15.43
C ILE A 293 -0.47 -11.85 -16.56
N LYS A 294 -0.86 -12.92 -17.25
CA LYS A 294 -0.10 -13.46 -18.39
C LYS A 294 0.06 -12.45 -19.53
N SER A 295 -0.98 -11.65 -19.80
CA SER A 295 -0.88 -10.59 -20.81
C SER A 295 0.15 -9.51 -20.46
N MET A 296 0.34 -9.25 -19.16
CA MET A 296 1.32 -8.30 -18.63
C MET A 296 2.74 -8.89 -18.53
N LEU A 297 2.84 -10.20 -18.31
CA LEU A 297 4.12 -10.90 -18.16
C LEU A 297 4.60 -11.56 -19.47
N HIS A 298 4.24 -10.99 -20.62
CA HIS A 298 4.78 -11.45 -21.88
C HIS A 298 6.26 -11.01 -22.03
N ASN A 299 7.15 -11.96 -22.37
CA ASN A 299 8.60 -11.70 -22.48
C ASN A 299 8.92 -10.69 -23.59
N ASP A 300 8.25 -10.81 -24.74
CA ASP A 300 8.35 -9.81 -25.81
C ASP A 300 7.47 -8.58 -25.46
N PRO A 301 8.04 -7.38 -25.25
CA PRO A 301 7.28 -6.18 -24.92
C PRO A 301 6.28 -5.76 -26.01
N LYS A 302 6.49 -6.13 -27.28
CA LYS A 302 5.56 -5.80 -28.37
C LYS A 302 4.23 -6.57 -28.30
N HIS A 303 4.26 -7.74 -27.64
CA HIS A 303 3.10 -8.60 -27.44
C HIS A 303 2.48 -8.44 -26.05
N ARG A 304 3.16 -7.71 -25.16
CA ARG A 304 2.67 -7.38 -23.82
C ARG A 304 1.47 -6.43 -23.93
N SER A 305 0.48 -6.61 -23.06
CA SER A 305 -0.68 -5.71 -23.03
C SER A 305 -0.25 -4.28 -22.68
N THR A 306 -0.95 -3.28 -23.23
CA THR A 306 -0.89 -1.90 -22.74
C THR A 306 -1.84 -1.73 -21.55
N ALA A 307 -1.72 -0.63 -20.81
CA ALA A 307 -2.64 -0.34 -19.71
C ALA A 307 -4.10 -0.23 -20.18
N GLU A 308 -4.35 0.45 -21.30
CA GLU A 308 -5.69 0.57 -21.90
C GLU A 308 -6.28 -0.79 -22.26
N LYS A 309 -5.49 -1.67 -22.88
CA LYS A 309 -5.93 -3.01 -23.28
C LYS A 309 -6.15 -3.90 -22.05
N ALA A 310 -5.31 -3.78 -21.02
CA ALA A 310 -5.48 -4.53 -19.79
C ALA A 310 -6.77 -4.16 -19.06
N LEU A 311 -7.16 -2.87 -19.06
CA LEU A 311 -8.43 -2.39 -18.48
C LEU A 311 -9.68 -2.99 -19.14
N THR A 312 -9.59 -3.50 -20.38
CA THR A 312 -10.70 -4.19 -21.04
C THR A 312 -10.83 -5.67 -20.64
N SER A 313 -10.01 -6.16 -19.70
CA SER A 313 -10.08 -7.56 -19.26
C SER A 313 -11.45 -7.89 -18.65
N PRO A 314 -12.03 -9.08 -18.96
CA PRO A 314 -13.27 -9.52 -18.32
C PRO A 314 -13.17 -9.65 -16.79
N PHE A 315 -11.95 -9.72 -16.23
CA PHE A 315 -11.73 -9.70 -14.79
C PHE A 315 -12.42 -8.49 -14.14
N PHE A 316 -12.43 -7.34 -14.82
CA PHE A 316 -13.01 -6.10 -14.35
C PHE A 316 -14.54 -6.01 -14.46
N SER A 317 -15.19 -6.99 -15.10
CA SER A 317 -16.65 -7.06 -15.21
C SER A 317 -17.28 -7.90 -14.10
N ILE A 318 -16.46 -8.51 -13.24
CA ILE A 318 -16.92 -9.41 -12.17
C ILE A 318 -17.07 -8.60 -10.89
N PRO A 319 -18.27 -8.54 -10.29
CA PRO A 319 -18.45 -7.90 -9.00
C PRO A 319 -17.87 -8.81 -7.90
N PHE A 320 -16.93 -8.28 -7.12
CA PHE A 320 -16.51 -8.89 -5.86
C PHE A 320 -17.07 -8.06 -4.69
N ALA A 321 -17.33 -8.72 -3.57
CA ALA A 321 -17.57 -8.06 -2.30
C ALA A 321 -16.27 -8.10 -1.47
N PRO A 322 -16.00 -7.07 -0.65
CA PRO A 322 -14.83 -7.08 0.22
C PRO A 322 -14.95 -8.20 1.26
N HIS A 323 -13.84 -8.90 1.50
CA HIS A 323 -13.70 -9.85 2.60
C HIS A 323 -13.54 -9.11 3.94
N ILE A 324 -13.82 -9.78 5.07
CA ILE A 324 -13.63 -9.15 6.39
C ILE A 324 -12.20 -8.67 6.60
N ASP A 325 -11.21 -9.40 6.09
CA ASP A 325 -9.80 -9.02 6.18
C ASP A 325 -9.51 -7.73 5.41
N ASP A 326 -10.14 -7.53 4.25
CA ASP A 326 -10.01 -6.28 3.48
C ASP A 326 -10.51 -5.10 4.30
N LEU A 327 -11.66 -5.28 4.95
CA LEU A 327 -12.31 -4.29 5.81
C LEU A 327 -11.56 -4.04 7.13
N VAL A 328 -10.66 -4.92 7.54
CA VAL A 328 -9.76 -4.68 8.68
C VAL A 328 -8.49 -3.97 8.22
N MET A 329 -8.00 -4.31 7.02
CA MET A 329 -6.71 -3.84 6.52
C MET A 329 -6.76 -2.47 5.86
N LEU A 330 -7.83 -2.16 5.13
CA LEU A 330 -7.94 -0.93 4.35
C LEU A 330 -8.81 0.10 5.08
N PRO A 331 -8.20 1.18 5.59
CA PRO A 331 -8.93 2.23 6.26
C PRO A 331 -9.87 3.00 5.34
N THR A 332 -11.01 3.43 5.88
CA THR A 332 -11.96 4.35 5.24
C THR A 332 -12.50 5.31 6.31
N PRO A 333 -13.14 6.43 5.96
CA PRO A 333 -13.76 7.33 6.94
C PRO A 333 -14.90 6.70 7.75
N VAL A 334 -15.40 5.53 7.36
CA VAL A 334 -16.53 4.87 8.04
C VAL A 334 -16.03 3.68 8.85
N LEU A 335 -16.36 3.68 10.13
CA LEU A 335 -16.14 2.57 11.04
C LEU A 335 -17.44 1.81 11.25
N ARG A 336 -17.40 0.49 11.10
CA ARG A 336 -18.47 -0.44 11.47
C ARG A 336 -18.07 -1.17 12.75
N LEU A 337 -18.87 -0.99 13.78
CA LEU A 337 -18.75 -1.68 15.05
C LEU A 337 -19.75 -2.83 15.12
N LEU A 338 -19.25 -4.00 15.50
CA LEU A 338 -19.98 -5.24 15.63
C LEU A 338 -20.04 -5.65 17.11
N ASN A 339 -21.08 -6.42 17.45
CA ASN A 339 -21.29 -7.00 18.79
C ASN A 339 -21.46 -5.96 19.91
N ILE A 340 -21.99 -4.76 19.61
CA ILE A 340 -22.23 -3.71 20.61
C ILE A 340 -23.64 -3.75 21.19
N ILE A 341 -24.65 -3.96 20.35
CA ILE A 341 -26.06 -3.75 20.73
C ILE A 341 -26.79 -5.08 20.84
N ASP A 342 -27.63 -5.25 21.86
CA ASP A 342 -28.60 -6.34 21.91
C ASP A 342 -29.85 -5.99 21.10
N ASP A 343 -30.29 -6.95 20.28
CA ASP A 343 -31.45 -6.82 19.39
C ASP A 343 -32.74 -6.37 20.10
N SER A 344 -32.85 -6.66 21.39
CA SER A 344 -34.02 -6.32 22.22
C SER A 344 -34.18 -4.81 22.46
N HIS A 345 -33.09 -4.04 22.50
CA HIS A 345 -33.09 -2.60 22.78
C HIS A 345 -33.47 -1.73 21.57
N LEU A 346 -33.53 -2.30 20.36
CA LEU A 346 -33.75 -1.54 19.13
C LEU A 346 -35.22 -1.15 18.86
N TYR A 347 -36.16 -1.71 19.63
CA TYR A 347 -37.60 -1.56 19.41
C TYR A 347 -38.28 -0.56 20.37
N ASN A 348 -37.58 -0.12 21.41
CA ASN A 348 -38.01 0.97 22.26
C ASN A 348 -37.35 2.26 21.74
N ASP A 349 -38.15 3.27 21.41
CA ASP A 349 -37.63 4.51 20.83
C ASP A 349 -36.79 5.32 21.83
N GLU A 350 -37.12 5.30 23.13
CA GLU A 350 -36.31 5.95 24.18
C GLU A 350 -34.94 5.26 24.32
N GLU A 351 -34.92 3.92 24.43
CA GLU A 351 -33.66 3.16 24.51
C GLU A 351 -32.81 3.30 23.24
N TYR A 352 -33.46 3.38 22.07
CA TYR A 352 -32.76 3.60 20.80
C TYR A 352 -32.10 4.97 20.75
N GLU A 353 -32.80 6.03 21.18
CA GLU A 353 -32.26 7.39 21.24
C GLU A 353 -31.08 7.46 22.22
N ASP A 354 -31.20 6.84 23.41
CA ASP A 354 -30.12 6.76 24.40
C ASP A 354 -28.87 6.07 23.82
N ILE A 355 -29.03 4.93 23.13
CA ILE A 355 -27.91 4.22 22.50
C ILE A 355 -27.24 5.08 21.41
N VAL A 356 -28.03 5.80 20.61
CA VAL A 356 -27.51 6.69 19.57
C VAL A 356 -26.70 7.82 20.19
N GLU A 357 -27.18 8.44 21.27
CA GLU A 357 -26.47 9.49 21.99
C GLU A 357 -25.18 8.97 22.62
N ASP A 358 -25.23 7.85 23.35
CA ASP A 358 -24.05 7.22 23.97
C ASP A 358 -22.97 6.87 22.93
N MET A 359 -23.37 6.27 21.81
CA MET A 359 -22.43 5.91 20.75
C MET A 359 -21.83 7.15 20.10
N LYS A 360 -22.61 8.21 19.93
CA LYS A 360 -22.12 9.47 19.37
C LYS A 360 -21.13 10.14 20.32
N GLU A 361 -21.43 10.22 21.61
CA GLU A 361 -20.54 10.80 22.62
C GLU A 361 -19.23 10.02 22.74
N GLU A 362 -19.29 8.68 22.76
CA GLU A 362 -18.10 7.84 22.81
C GLU A 362 -17.25 8.01 21.54
N CYS A 363 -17.86 8.01 20.36
CA CYS A 363 -17.14 8.13 19.09
C CYS A 363 -16.53 9.52 18.87
N GLN A 364 -17.16 10.58 19.37
CA GLN A 364 -16.64 11.96 19.29
C GLN A 364 -15.32 12.15 20.06
N LYS A 365 -14.94 11.22 20.94
CA LYS A 365 -13.64 11.23 21.64
C LYS A 365 -12.45 10.98 20.69
N TYR A 366 -12.70 10.31 19.56
CA TYR A 366 -11.64 9.94 18.60
C TYR A 366 -11.53 10.91 17.42
N GLY A 367 -12.61 11.64 17.10
CA GLY A 367 -12.63 12.53 15.95
C GLY A 367 -13.98 13.18 15.71
N ALA A 368 -14.04 14.00 14.64
CA ALA A 368 -15.28 14.67 14.27
C ALA A 368 -16.25 13.69 13.58
N VAL A 369 -17.33 13.32 14.27
CA VAL A 369 -18.39 12.46 13.71
C VAL A 369 -19.28 13.27 12.78
N VAL A 370 -19.35 12.85 11.51
CA VAL A 370 -20.20 13.44 10.46
C VAL A 370 -21.60 12.84 10.50
N SER A 371 -21.70 11.52 10.60
CA SER A 371 -22.98 10.82 10.75
C SER A 371 -22.83 9.50 11.48
N LEU A 372 -23.93 9.03 12.05
CA LEU A 372 -24.02 7.77 12.77
C LEU A 372 -25.30 7.06 12.36
N LEU A 373 -25.23 5.75 12.11
CA LEU A 373 -26.36 4.91 11.70
C LEU A 373 -26.37 3.62 12.52
N ILE A 374 -27.52 3.33 13.11
CA ILE A 374 -27.81 2.06 13.80
C ILE A 374 -29.06 1.46 13.15
N PRO A 375 -28.92 0.44 12.28
CA PRO A 375 -30.05 -0.18 11.60
C PRO A 375 -30.97 -0.93 12.59
N LYS A 376 -32.28 -0.64 12.56
CA LYS A 376 -33.29 -1.38 13.33
C LYS A 376 -33.67 -2.73 12.68
N GLU A 377 -33.39 -2.89 11.38
CA GLU A 377 -33.73 -4.07 10.59
C GLU A 377 -32.51 -4.65 9.86
N ASN A 378 -32.66 -5.87 9.34
CA ASN A 378 -31.64 -6.49 8.51
C ASN A 378 -31.68 -5.92 7.07
N PRO A 379 -30.53 -5.87 6.38
CA PRO A 379 -29.18 -6.21 6.84
C PRO A 379 -28.55 -5.13 7.74
N GLY A 380 -27.71 -5.55 8.70
CA GLY A 380 -26.95 -4.63 9.57
C GLY A 380 -27.56 -4.39 10.96
N LYS A 381 -28.64 -5.10 11.31
CA LYS A 381 -29.23 -5.07 12.65
C LYS A 381 -28.17 -5.39 13.72
N GLY A 382 -28.15 -4.61 14.80
CA GLY A 382 -27.20 -4.76 15.91
C GLY A 382 -25.78 -4.24 15.63
N GLN A 383 -25.57 -3.59 14.48
CA GLN A 383 -24.30 -2.97 14.10
C GLN A 383 -24.39 -1.45 14.20
N VAL A 384 -23.25 -0.80 14.48
CA VAL A 384 -23.15 0.67 14.51
C VAL A 384 -22.20 1.11 13.41
N PHE A 385 -22.63 2.07 12.59
CA PHE A 385 -21.81 2.66 11.54
C PHE A 385 -21.57 4.12 11.86
N VAL A 386 -20.31 4.52 11.89
CA VAL A 386 -19.87 5.87 12.27
C VAL A 386 -19.00 6.43 11.17
N GLU A 387 -19.45 7.49 10.53
CA GLU A 387 -18.66 8.25 9.57
C GLU A 387 -17.93 9.38 10.29
N TYR A 388 -16.61 9.39 10.17
CA TYR A 388 -15.74 10.47 10.63
C TYR A 388 -15.42 11.43 9.49
N ALA A 389 -14.99 12.64 9.83
CA ALA A 389 -14.62 13.68 8.86
C ALA A 389 -13.39 13.31 8.01
N ASN A 390 -12.54 12.42 8.50
CA ASN A 390 -11.37 11.89 7.80
C ASN A 390 -11.07 10.46 8.27
N ALA A 391 -10.36 9.70 7.46
CA ALA A 391 -9.97 8.34 7.79
C ALA A 391 -8.91 8.22 8.90
N GLY A 392 -8.18 9.30 9.21
CA GLY A 392 -7.26 9.33 10.35
C GLY A 392 -7.99 9.10 11.67
N ASP A 393 -9.12 9.79 11.86
CA ASP A 393 -9.99 9.66 13.03
C ASP A 393 -10.58 8.26 13.15
N SER A 394 -11.08 7.68 12.04
CA SER A 394 -11.66 6.33 12.04
C SER A 394 -10.61 5.25 12.32
N LYS A 395 -9.36 5.42 11.87
CA LYS A 395 -8.24 4.52 12.17
C LYS A 395 -7.89 4.52 13.65
N GLU A 396 -7.83 5.70 14.26
CA GLU A 396 -7.55 5.81 15.69
C GLU A 396 -8.70 5.22 16.52
N ALA A 397 -9.94 5.47 16.11
CA ALA A 397 -11.12 4.84 16.70
C ALA A 397 -11.08 3.31 16.57
N GLN A 398 -10.80 2.74 15.39
CA GLN A 398 -10.67 1.29 15.20
C GLN A 398 -9.62 0.70 16.15
N ARG A 399 -8.44 1.32 16.22
CA ARG A 399 -7.32 0.86 17.05
C ARG A 399 -7.66 0.85 18.54
N LEU A 400 -8.43 1.84 19.01
CA LEU A 400 -8.76 2.01 20.42
C LEU A 400 -10.04 1.29 20.86
N LEU A 401 -11.00 1.10 19.95
CA LEU A 401 -12.29 0.45 20.24
C LEU A 401 -12.24 -1.07 20.07
N THR A 402 -11.42 -1.58 19.13
CA THR A 402 -11.31 -3.03 18.91
C THR A 402 -10.82 -3.72 20.18
N GLY A 403 -11.54 -4.76 20.61
CA GLY A 403 -11.20 -5.55 21.79
C GLY A 403 -11.63 -4.92 23.13
N ARG A 404 -12.24 -3.73 23.12
CA ARG A 404 -12.93 -3.22 24.31
C ARG A 404 -14.16 -4.06 24.62
N THR A 405 -14.58 -4.04 25.89
CA THR A 405 -15.81 -4.68 26.33
C THR A 405 -16.91 -3.65 26.46
N PHE A 406 -18.06 -3.91 25.84
CA PHE A 406 -19.29 -3.13 26.01
C PHE A 406 -20.38 -4.11 26.45
N ASP A 407 -21.00 -3.89 27.60
CA ASP A 407 -21.98 -4.79 28.22
C ASP A 407 -21.57 -6.29 28.22
N GLY A 408 -20.31 -6.56 28.59
CA GLY A 408 -19.75 -7.92 28.61
C GLY A 408 -19.40 -8.53 27.25
N LYS A 409 -19.73 -7.86 26.12
CA LYS A 409 -19.41 -8.30 24.75
C LYS A 409 -18.14 -7.61 24.24
N PHE A 410 -17.31 -8.34 23.49
CA PHE A 410 -16.13 -7.76 22.84
C PHE A 410 -16.52 -7.03 21.57
N VAL A 411 -16.09 -5.77 21.47
CA VAL A 411 -16.29 -4.94 20.27
C VAL A 411 -15.31 -5.37 19.19
N VAL A 412 -15.85 -5.65 18.00
CA VAL A 412 -15.04 -5.82 16.78
C VAL A 412 -15.29 -4.60 15.90
N ALA A 413 -14.23 -3.85 15.60
CA ALA A 413 -14.30 -2.69 14.73
C ALA A 413 -13.64 -2.99 13.38
N THR A 414 -14.39 -2.79 12.30
CA THR A 414 -13.90 -2.93 10.92
C THR A 414 -14.18 -1.64 10.17
N PHE A 415 -13.37 -1.28 9.20
CA PHE A 415 -13.72 -0.23 8.26
C PHE A 415 -14.90 -0.65 7.39
N TYR A 416 -15.55 0.34 6.78
CA TYR A 416 -16.67 0.12 5.90
C TYR A 416 -16.59 1.05 4.69
N PRO A 417 -16.87 0.59 3.45
CA PRO A 417 -16.74 1.47 2.31
C PRO A 417 -17.69 2.68 2.43
N LEU A 418 -17.14 3.89 2.39
CA LEU A 418 -17.88 5.15 2.44
C LEU A 418 -18.91 5.20 1.32
N SER A 419 -18.53 4.79 0.12
CA SER A 419 -19.46 4.73 -1.02
C SER A 419 -20.64 3.77 -0.80
N ALA A 420 -20.44 2.66 -0.08
CA ALA A 420 -21.53 1.74 0.28
C ALA A 420 -22.42 2.34 1.38
N TYR A 421 -21.81 2.91 2.42
CA TYR A 421 -22.50 3.59 3.52
C TYR A 421 -23.40 4.73 3.02
N LYS A 422 -22.88 5.63 2.17
CA LYS A 422 -23.63 6.76 1.61
C LYS A 422 -24.81 6.35 0.74
N ARG A 423 -24.72 5.19 0.09
CA ARG A 423 -25.82 4.62 -0.72
C ARG A 423 -26.81 3.79 0.11
N GLY A 424 -26.57 3.63 1.42
CA GLY A 424 -27.38 2.78 2.29
C GLY A 424 -27.24 1.28 2.00
N TYR A 425 -26.21 0.87 1.26
CA TYR A 425 -25.93 -0.54 1.03
C TYR A 425 -25.25 -1.12 2.25
N LEU A 426 -26.01 -1.87 3.05
CA LEU A 426 -25.51 -2.66 4.17
C LEU A 426 -25.46 -4.13 3.73
N TYR A 427 -24.31 -4.78 3.86
CA TYR A 427 -24.15 -6.20 3.52
C TYR A 427 -23.79 -7.02 4.76
N GLN A 428 -24.32 -8.25 4.82
CA GLN A 428 -23.75 -9.27 5.70
C GLN A 428 -22.39 -9.66 5.13
N THR A 429 -21.32 -9.47 5.91
CA THR A 429 -19.99 -9.94 5.49
C THR A 429 -20.07 -11.45 5.37
N VAL A 430 -19.69 -11.99 4.21
CA VAL A 430 -19.49 -13.44 4.07
C VAL A 430 -18.30 -13.81 4.97
N GLN A 431 -18.52 -14.74 5.89
CA GLN A 431 -17.47 -15.24 6.79
C GLN A 431 -16.41 -16.05 6.03
#